data_AF-A0A316JU24-F1
#
_entry.id   AF-A0A316JU24-F1
#
_cell.length_a   1.000
_cell.length_b   1.000
_cell.length_c   1.000
_cell.angle_alpha   90.00
_cell.angle_beta   90.00
_cell.angle_gamma   90.00
#
_symmetry.space_group_name_H-M   'P 1'
#
loop_
_entity.id
_entity.type
_entity.pdbx_description
1 polymer ?
#
loop_
_entity_poly.entity_id
_entity_poly.type
_entity_poly.pdbx_seq_one_letter_code
_entity_poly.pdbx_strand_id
1 'polypeptide(L)'
;MSAAAKKSLIVFIVSSVIVGIVLCVLPVEFFTGEVTWTVNDATVTTDHNLSLSYFFGLGLEGSDVEHADSFRLTGQGWMLAFIFIFGIPGLIAYRMYITTSSSKVE
;
A
#
# COMPACT_ATOMS: atom_id res chain seq x y z
N MET A 1 15.23 22.89 11.56
CA MET A 1 15.03 22.28 10.23
C MET A 1 15.05 23.37 9.16
N SER A 2 15.85 23.22 8.09
CA SER A 2 15.83 24.13 6.94
C SER A 2 14.43 24.18 6.32
N ALA A 3 13.97 25.35 5.86
CA ALA A 3 12.65 25.52 5.24
C ALA A 3 12.41 24.56 4.05
N ALA A 4 13.48 24.16 3.35
CA ALA A 4 13.45 23.18 2.27
C ALA A 4 13.10 21.76 2.76
N ALA A 5 13.67 21.33 3.88
CA ALA A 5 13.39 20.03 4.48
C ALA A 5 11.94 19.95 4.99
N LYS A 6 11.42 21.04 5.56
CA LYS A 6 10.04 21.09 6.05
C LYS A 6 9.02 20.97 4.91
N LYS A 7 9.28 21.60 3.77
CA LYS A 7 8.42 21.48 2.56
C LYS A 7 8.46 20.07 1.97
N SER A 8 9.65 19.49 1.81
CA SER A 8 9.80 18.11 1.30
C SER A 8 9.11 17.08 2.20
N LEU A 9 9.22 17.23 3.53
CA LEU A 9 8.56 16.35 4.49
C LEU A 9 7.02 16.48 4.44
N ILE A 10 6.48 17.68 4.25
CA ILE A 10 5.03 17.86 4.05
C ILE A 10 4.58 17.16 2.75
N VAL A 11 5.31 17.33 1.65
CA VAL A 11 5.00 16.66 0.38
C VAL A 11 5.05 15.15 0.53
N PHE A 12 6.03 14.62 1.25
CA PHE A 12 6.15 13.20 1.58
C PHE A 12 4.90 12.69 2.31
N ILE A 13 4.52 13.34 3.42
CA ILE A 13 3.36 12.91 4.23
C ILE A 13 2.08 12.99 3.40
N VAL A 14 1.85 14.11 2.71
CA VAL A 14 0.63 14.31 1.92
C VAL A 14 0.54 13.27 0.80
N SER A 15 1.62 13.04 0.05
CA SER A 15 1.62 12.04 -1.03
C SER A 15 1.48 10.60 -0.50
N SER A 16 2.13 10.27 0.62
CA SER A 16 1.98 8.96 1.27
C SER A 16 0.55 8.71 1.74
N VAL A 17 -0.10 9.72 2.34
CA VAL A 17 -1.50 9.64 2.74
C VAL A 17 -2.42 9.50 1.52
N ILE A 18 -2.20 10.27 0.45
CA ILE A 18 -3.01 10.15 -0.77
C ILE A 18 -2.87 8.74 -1.38
N VAL A 19 -1.65 8.23 -1.54
CA VAL A 19 -1.41 6.89 -2.09
C VAL A 19 -2.04 5.83 -1.18
N GLY A 20 -1.88 5.94 0.14
CA GLY A 20 -2.51 5.06 1.10
C GLY A 20 -4.03 5.04 0.98
N ILE A 21 -4.67 6.21 0.93
CA ILE A 21 -6.13 6.32 0.76
C ILE A 21 -6.56 5.68 -0.55
N VAL A 22 -5.88 5.96 -1.66
CA VAL A 22 -6.22 5.40 -2.97
C VAL A 22 -6.15 3.87 -2.93
N LEU A 23 -5.11 3.30 -2.33
CA LEU A 23 -4.97 1.84 -2.20
C LEU A 23 -5.99 1.21 -1.25
N CYS A 24 -6.46 1.94 -0.23
CA CYS A 24 -7.50 1.47 0.68
C CYS A 24 -8.92 1.59 0.09
N VAL A 25 -9.14 2.51 -0.85
CA VAL A 25 -10.46 2.76 -1.46
C VAL A 25 -10.64 1.98 -2.76
N LEU A 26 -9.60 1.86 -3.57
CA LEU A 26 -9.68 1.14 -4.84
C LEU A 26 -9.36 -0.35 -4.66
N PRO A 27 -10.19 -1.27 -5.21
CA PRO A 27 -9.95 -2.71 -5.19
C PRO A 27 -8.85 -3.11 -6.18
N VAL A 28 -7.62 -2.77 -5.83
CA VAL A 28 -6.41 -3.08 -6.59
C VAL A 28 -5.80 -4.38 -6.07
N GLU A 29 -6.00 -5.49 -6.79
CA GLU A 29 -5.50 -6.84 -6.44
C GLU A 29 -4.01 -7.02 -6.78
N PHE A 30 -3.15 -6.22 -6.14
CA PHE A 30 -1.71 -6.27 -6.37
C PHE A 30 -0.93 -6.89 -5.21
N PHE A 31 -1.52 -7.02 -4.04
CA PHE A 31 -0.80 -7.44 -2.84
C PHE A 31 -0.91 -8.94 -2.66
N THR A 32 0.24 -9.62 -2.58
CA THR A 32 0.25 -11.06 -2.34
C THR A 32 -0.37 -11.38 -0.98
N GLY A 33 -1.34 -12.28 -0.99
CA GLY A 33 -2.09 -12.72 0.18
C GLY A 33 -2.30 -14.22 0.17
N GLU A 34 -2.82 -14.70 1.29
CA GLU A 34 -3.26 -16.07 1.48
C GLU A 34 -4.73 -16.03 1.88
N VAL A 35 -5.51 -16.92 1.29
CA VAL A 35 -6.93 -17.06 1.52
C VAL A 35 -7.21 -18.48 1.99
N THR A 36 -8.01 -18.62 3.04
CA THR A 36 -8.41 -19.91 3.58
C THR A 36 -9.87 -20.17 3.31
N TRP A 37 -10.16 -21.33 2.72
CA TRP A 37 -11.52 -21.83 2.58
C TRP A 37 -11.67 -23.14 3.35
N THR A 38 -12.80 -23.30 4.02
CA THR A 38 -13.19 -24.54 4.67
C THR A 38 -14.05 -25.34 3.70
N VAL A 39 -13.53 -26.47 3.21
CA VAL A 39 -14.25 -27.37 2.30
C VAL A 39 -14.27 -28.75 2.95
N ASN A 40 -15.47 -29.25 3.27
CA ASN A 40 -15.65 -30.54 3.96
C ASN A 40 -14.85 -30.68 5.27
N ASP A 41 -14.94 -29.68 6.17
CA ASP A 41 -14.19 -29.60 7.44
C ASP A 41 -12.65 -29.57 7.31
N ALA A 42 -12.12 -29.49 6.09
CA ALA A 42 -10.70 -29.31 5.82
C ALA A 42 -10.42 -27.84 5.44
N THR A 43 -9.48 -27.21 6.15
CA THR A 43 -9.00 -25.86 5.85
C THR A 43 -7.97 -25.91 4.74
N VAL A 44 -8.27 -25.31 3.59
CA VAL A 44 -7.35 -25.18 2.46
C VAL A 44 -6.90 -23.73 2.36
N THR A 45 -5.59 -23.50 2.50
CA THR A 45 -4.96 -22.19 2.27
C THR A 45 -4.41 -22.15 0.85
N THR A 46 -4.69 -21.09 0.10
CA THR A 46 -4.09 -20.86 -1.22
C THR A 46 -3.61 -19.42 -1.34
N ASP A 47 -2.53 -19.24 -2.10
CA ASP A 47 -2.01 -17.92 -2.43
C ASP A 47 -2.95 -17.22 -3.41
N HIS A 48 -3.36 -16.00 -3.05
CA HIS A 48 -4.20 -15.16 -3.90
C HIS A 48 -3.72 -13.72 -3.84
N ASN A 49 -3.85 -12.99 -4.94
CA ASN A 49 -3.67 -11.55 -4.89
C ASN A 49 -4.88 -10.92 -4.19
N LEU A 50 -4.61 -10.09 -3.18
CA LEU A 50 -5.59 -9.37 -2.40
C LEU A 50 -5.47 -7.88 -2.66
N SER A 51 -6.59 -7.18 -2.48
CA SER A 51 -6.58 -5.74 -2.35
C SER A 51 -6.50 -5.32 -0.90
N LEU A 52 -5.86 -4.17 -0.64
CA LEU A 52 -5.93 -3.52 0.67
C LEU A 52 -7.36 -3.05 0.98
N SER A 53 -8.16 -2.74 -0.03
CA SER A 53 -9.56 -2.32 0.16
C SER A 53 -10.43 -3.41 0.79
N TYR A 54 -10.09 -4.69 0.57
CA TYR A 54 -10.78 -5.84 1.15
C TYR A 54 -10.73 -5.82 2.69
N PHE A 55 -9.64 -5.30 3.27
CA PHE A 55 -9.49 -5.13 4.72
C PHE A 55 -10.39 -4.03 5.30
N PHE A 56 -10.84 -3.11 4.45
CA PHE A 56 -11.81 -2.07 4.80
C PHE A 56 -13.25 -2.46 4.39
N GLY A 57 -13.46 -3.67 3.87
CA GLY A 57 -14.76 -4.14 3.39
C GLY A 57 -15.19 -3.54 2.04
N LEU A 58 -14.26 -2.95 1.29
CA LEU A 58 -14.53 -2.31 0.00
C LEU A 58 -14.07 -3.22 -1.16
N GLY A 59 -14.98 -3.48 -2.11
CA GLY A 59 -14.69 -4.25 -3.32
C GLY A 59 -14.65 -5.78 -3.14
N LEU A 60 -15.16 -6.29 -2.01
CA LEU A 60 -15.32 -7.73 -1.79
C LEU A 60 -16.40 -8.34 -2.70
N GLU A 61 -17.44 -7.57 -3.02
CA GLU A 61 -18.57 -8.00 -3.85
C GLU A 61 -18.12 -8.23 -5.30
N GLY A 62 -18.20 -9.48 -5.77
CA GLY A 62 -17.70 -9.91 -7.07
C GLY A 62 -16.21 -10.28 -7.12
N SER A 63 -15.54 -10.33 -5.97
CA SER A 63 -14.15 -10.82 -5.88
C SER A 63 -14.10 -12.33 -5.65
N ASP A 64 -13.01 -12.98 -6.07
CA ASP A 64 -12.81 -14.43 -5.87
C ASP A 64 -12.69 -14.83 -4.38
N VAL A 65 -12.59 -13.83 -3.49
CA VAL A 65 -12.46 -14.00 -2.04
C VAL A 65 -13.73 -13.64 -1.26
N GLU A 66 -14.84 -13.34 -1.94
CA GLU A 66 -16.12 -12.97 -1.31
C GLU A 66 -16.65 -14.02 -0.33
N HIS A 67 -16.39 -15.31 -0.61
CA HIS A 67 -16.81 -16.44 0.22
C HIS A 67 -15.65 -17.09 0.99
N ALA A 68 -14.54 -16.38 1.15
CA ALA A 68 -13.43 -16.86 1.97
C ALA A 68 -13.75 -16.77 3.46
N ASP A 69 -13.37 -17.79 4.23
CA ASP A 69 -13.52 -17.77 5.70
C ASP A 69 -12.54 -16.79 6.34
N SER A 70 -11.31 -16.74 5.80
CA SER A 70 -10.32 -15.77 6.23
C SER A 70 -9.35 -15.45 5.09
N PHE A 71 -8.86 -14.22 5.08
CA PHE A 71 -7.84 -13.77 4.16
C PHE A 71 -6.82 -12.91 4.92
N ARG A 72 -5.55 -13.00 4.53
CA ARG A 72 -4.46 -12.25 5.13
C ARG A 72 -3.45 -11.85 4.06
N LEU A 73 -2.84 -10.67 4.19
CA LEU A 73 -1.65 -10.35 3.39
C LEU A 73 -0.48 -11.20 3.86
N THR A 74 0.29 -11.74 2.92
CA THR A 74 1.58 -12.36 3.25
C THR A 74 2.59 -11.29 3.65
N GLY A 75 3.73 -11.71 4.20
CA GLY A 75 4.83 -10.78 4.49
C GLY A 75 5.28 -10.00 3.24
N GLN A 76 5.20 -10.62 2.05
CA GLN A 76 5.51 -9.97 0.78
C GLN A 76 4.47 -8.92 0.41
N GLY A 77 3.17 -9.21 0.59
CA GLY A 77 2.10 -8.24 0.37
C GLY A 77 2.24 -7.01 1.25
N TRP A 78 2.53 -7.18 2.54
CA TRP A 78 2.79 -6.07 3.45
C TRP A 78 4.02 -5.25 3.07
N MET A 79 5.10 -5.92 2.66
CA MET A 79 6.29 -5.24 2.17
C MET A 79 5.98 -4.39 0.92
N LEU A 80 5.22 -4.94 -0.03
CA LEU A 80 4.83 -4.22 -1.23
C LEU A 80 3.94 -3.01 -0.91
N ALA A 81 2.95 -3.18 -0.03
CA ALA A 81 2.11 -2.09 0.47
C ALA A 81 2.96 -0.96 1.09
N PHE A 82 3.94 -1.32 1.93
CA PHE A 82 4.85 -0.36 2.52
C PHE A 82 5.69 0.39 1.47
N ILE A 83 6.22 -0.31 0.46
CA ILE A 83 7.01 0.30 -0.61
C ILE A 83 6.15 1.25 -1.45
N PHE A 84 4.90 0.92 -1.74
CA PHE A 84 4.02 1.83 -2.47
C PHE A 84 3.66 3.07 -1.64
N ILE A 85 3.30 2.87 -0.38
CA ILE A 85 2.85 3.96 0.52
C ILE A 85 4.00 4.87 0.94
N PHE A 86 5.21 4.35 1.14
CA PHE A 86 6.34 5.12 1.65
C PHE A 86 7.51 5.22 0.68
N GLY A 87 7.76 4.20 -0.14
CA GLY A 87 8.88 4.16 -1.08
C GLY A 87 8.75 5.18 -2.21
N ILE A 88 7.62 5.19 -2.93
CA ILE A 88 7.40 6.14 -4.03
C ILE A 88 7.36 7.60 -3.52
N PRO A 89 6.56 7.95 -2.50
CA PRO A 89 6.61 9.26 -1.87
C PRO A 89 7.99 9.63 -1.36
N GLY A 90 8.71 8.68 -0.77
CA GLY A 90 10.04 8.87 -0.19
C GLY A 90 11.07 9.25 -1.25
N LEU A 91 11.06 8.56 -2.40
CA LEU A 91 11.90 8.88 -3.55
C LEU A 91 11.61 10.28 -4.10
N ILE A 92 10.33 10.64 -4.24
CA ILE A 92 9.92 11.98 -4.73
C ILE A 92 10.42 13.08 -3.76
N ALA A 93 10.18 12.89 -2.46
CA ALA A 93 10.59 13.84 -1.43
C ALA A 93 12.12 13.99 -1.36
N TYR A 94 12.85 12.86 -1.45
CA TYR A 94 14.31 12.84 -1.50
C TYR A 94 14.86 13.61 -2.72
N ARG A 95 14.28 13.38 -3.90
CA ARG A 95 14.67 14.09 -5.13
C ARG A 95 14.43 15.60 -5.02
N MET A 96 13.29 16.02 -4.45
CA MET A 96 12.99 17.44 -4.21
C MET A 96 13.98 18.09 -3.24
N TYR A 97 14.42 17.36 -2.22
CA TYR A 97 15.38 17.85 -1.24
C TYR A 97 16.76 18.14 -1.87
N ILE A 98 17.25 17.26 -2.74
CA ILE A 98 18.53 17.44 -3.44
C ILE A 98 18.44 18.65 -4.40
N THR A 99 17.37 18.73 -5.20
CA THR A 99 17.20 19.85 -6.15
C THR A 99 17.14 21.21 -5.44
N THR A 100 16.45 21.29 -4.30
CA THR A 100 16.34 22.54 -3.52
C THR A 100 17.64 22.92 -2.80
N SER A 101 18.45 21.94 -2.43
CA SER A 101 19.77 22.19 -1.81
C SER A 101 20.79 22.66 -2.85
N SER A 102 20.68 22.18 -4.09
CA SER A 102 21.56 22.59 -5.20
C SER A 102 21.28 24.01 -5.70
N SER A 103 20.03 24.47 -5.66
CA SER A 103 19.64 25.83 -6.09
C SER A 103 20.03 26.94 -5.11
N LYS A 104 20.70 26.61 -4.01
CA LYS A 104 21.20 27.58 -3.02
C LYS A 104 22.71 27.82 -3.13
N VAL A 105 23.36 27.16 -4.10
CA VAL A 105 24.79 27.26 -4.39
C VAL A 105 25.07 28.14 -5.62
N GLU A 106 24.02 28.60 -6.30
CA GLU A 106 24.10 29.57 -7.41
C GLU A 106 23.69 30.97 -6.96
#